data_AF-A0A0Q5VK35-F1
#
_entry.id   AF-A0A0Q5VK35-F1
#
_cell.length_a   1.000
_cell.length_b   1.000
_cell.length_c   1.000
_cell.angle_alpha   90.00
_cell.angle_beta   90.00
_cell.angle_gamma   90.00
#
_symmetry.space_group_name_H-M   'P 1'
#
loop_
_entity.id
_entity.type
_entity.pdbx_description
1 polymer ?
#
loop_
_entity_poly.entity_id
_entity_poly.type
_entity_poly.pdbx_seq_one_letter_code
_entity_poly.pdbx_strand_id
1 'polypeptide(L)'
;MRRLLTAAAFTAALAISSPGLAQTPAPAAPVAQGAHPGLPIADMVTWLNAKGAQVSPLQRSGDQAYVTVQDAGLTWVLFFYSCRADVCGDIQFSAFFSNPEITIEKINDWNRDQRFLKAFFGTETTGEKVATVQSDAVLFPQLGVDQLGDYAQLWTSLLAQFGTHIGYFTAEGEAAPSAQPPAAQ
;
A
#
# COMPACT_ATOMS: atom_id res chain seq x y z
N MET A 1 80.10 -4.21 -54.02
CA MET A 1 79.89 -3.48 -55.30
C MET A 1 78.39 -3.36 -55.57
N ARG A 2 77.93 -2.19 -56.03
CA ARG A 2 76.60 -1.87 -56.64
C ARG A 2 75.35 -2.11 -55.76
N ARG A 3 74.64 -1.08 -55.24
CA ARG A 3 73.77 -0.03 -55.83
C ARG A 3 72.50 -0.54 -56.55
N LEU A 4 71.37 0.07 -56.13
CA LEU A 4 70.09 0.34 -56.84
C LEU A 4 68.99 -0.72 -56.62
N LEU A 5 67.85 -0.43 -55.96
CA LEU A 5 66.74 0.55 -56.12
C LEU A 5 65.51 -0.09 -56.79
N THR A 6 64.33 0.20 -56.20
CA THR A 6 62.97 0.31 -56.83
C THR A 6 62.30 -0.99 -57.33
N ALA A 7 60.98 -1.22 -57.29
CA ALA A 7 59.77 -0.40 -57.06
C ALA A 7 58.63 -1.31 -56.53
N ALA A 8 57.81 -0.84 -55.58
CA ALA A 8 56.39 -0.45 -55.74
C ALA A 8 55.37 -1.53 -56.16
N ALA A 9 54.40 -1.79 -55.28
CA ALA A 9 53.02 -2.05 -55.67
C ALA A 9 52.09 -1.62 -54.52
N PHE A 10 51.35 -0.53 -54.76
CA PHE A 10 50.25 -0.04 -53.91
C PHE A 10 49.03 -0.94 -54.13
N THR A 11 48.47 -1.49 -53.05
CA THR A 11 47.13 -2.08 -53.05
C THR A 11 46.21 -1.20 -52.21
N ALA A 12 45.30 -0.49 -52.88
CA ALA A 12 44.29 0.35 -52.27
C ALA A 12 43.23 -0.53 -51.57
N ALA A 13 43.07 -0.36 -50.26
CA ALA A 13 41.97 -0.95 -49.50
C ALA A 13 40.71 -0.08 -49.66
N LEU A 14 39.65 -0.63 -50.23
CA LEU A 14 38.32 -0.01 -50.29
C LEU A 14 37.67 -0.09 -48.90
N ALA A 15 37.57 1.07 -48.23
CA ALA A 15 36.77 1.22 -47.02
C ALA A 15 35.29 1.30 -47.39
N ILE A 16 34.48 0.39 -46.85
CA ILE A 16 33.02 0.38 -47.03
C ILE A 16 32.41 1.28 -45.94
N SER A 17 32.09 2.53 -46.30
CA SER A 17 31.34 3.45 -45.43
C SER A 17 29.88 3.03 -45.39
N SER A 18 29.42 2.46 -44.29
CA SER A 18 27.99 2.25 -44.05
C SER A 18 27.35 3.57 -43.59
N PRO A 19 26.29 4.08 -44.22
CA PRO A 19 25.57 5.23 -43.70
C PRO A 19 24.84 4.83 -42.42
N GLY A 20 25.35 5.28 -41.27
CA GLY A 20 24.66 5.18 -40.00
C GLY A 20 23.38 6.01 -40.05
N LEU A 21 22.23 5.35 -39.96
CA LEU A 21 20.95 6.04 -39.75
C LEU A 21 21.01 6.72 -38.37
N ALA A 22 21.22 8.03 -38.36
CA ALA A 22 20.99 8.85 -37.18
C ALA A 22 19.49 8.83 -36.87
N GLN A 23 19.07 7.96 -35.95
CA GLN A 23 17.73 7.99 -35.40
C GLN A 23 17.63 9.22 -34.51
N THR A 24 16.91 10.26 -34.95
CA THR A 24 16.46 11.31 -34.07
C THR A 24 15.59 10.67 -32.98
N PRO A 25 15.88 10.87 -31.69
CA PRO A 25 14.99 10.42 -30.63
C PRO A 25 13.61 10.99 -30.91
N ALA A 26 12.58 10.13 -30.93
CA ALA A 26 11.22 10.61 -31.00
C ALA A 26 10.97 11.56 -29.81
N PRO A 27 10.27 12.70 -30.01
CA PRO A 27 9.90 13.55 -28.91
C PRO A 27 9.10 12.71 -27.89
N ALA A 28 9.53 12.74 -26.63
CA ALA A 28 8.79 12.10 -25.55
C ALA A 28 7.35 12.64 -25.57
N ALA A 29 6.37 11.74 -25.56
CA ALA A 29 4.98 12.15 -25.42
C ALA A 29 4.86 13.00 -24.14
N PRO A 30 4.09 14.11 -24.17
CA PRO A 30 3.86 14.88 -22.96
C PRO A 30 3.24 13.94 -21.92
N VAL A 31 3.91 13.79 -20.78
CA VAL A 31 3.30 13.17 -19.61
C VAL A 31 2.11 14.06 -19.26
N ALA A 32 0.90 13.52 -19.33
CA ALA A 32 -0.31 14.27 -19.05
C ALA A 32 -0.23 14.88 -17.64
N GLN A 33 0.12 16.16 -17.57
CA GLN A 33 0.04 16.94 -16.34
C GLN A 33 -1.44 17.27 -16.11
N GLY A 34 -2.16 16.40 -15.40
CA GLY A 34 -3.58 16.63 -15.14
C GLY A 34 -4.34 15.54 -14.39
N ALA A 35 -3.88 14.29 -14.43
CA ALA A 35 -4.47 13.23 -13.58
C ALA A 35 -3.66 13.14 -12.27
N HIS A 36 -4.31 13.30 -11.13
CA HIS A 36 -3.71 12.81 -9.89
C HIS A 36 -3.66 11.27 -10.02
N PRO A 37 -2.48 10.63 -9.90
CA PRO A 37 -2.43 9.17 -9.89
C PRO A 37 -3.18 8.69 -8.64
N GLY A 38 -4.23 7.89 -8.79
CA GLY A 38 -5.01 7.41 -7.66
C GLY A 38 -6.40 6.91 -8.00
N LEU A 39 -7.18 6.62 -6.96
CA LEU A 39 -8.60 6.26 -7.08
C LEU A 39 -9.48 7.30 -6.38
N PRO A 40 -10.69 7.60 -6.91
CA PRO A 40 -11.68 8.38 -6.21
C PRO A 40 -12.13 7.70 -4.92
N ILE A 41 -12.23 8.44 -3.81
CA ILE A 41 -12.74 7.92 -2.53
C ILE A 41 -14.12 7.26 -2.71
N ALA A 42 -15.00 7.89 -3.49
CA ALA A 42 -16.36 7.39 -3.74
C ALA A 42 -16.36 6.00 -4.41
N ASP A 43 -15.42 5.74 -5.31
CA ASP A 43 -15.31 4.45 -6.00
C ASP A 43 -14.85 3.36 -5.03
N MET A 44 -13.89 3.67 -4.15
CA MET A 44 -13.42 2.75 -3.12
C MET A 44 -14.51 2.43 -2.08
N VAL A 45 -15.29 3.43 -1.65
CA VAL A 45 -16.44 3.24 -0.75
C VAL A 45 -17.53 2.41 -1.43
N THR A 46 -17.83 2.66 -2.70
CA THR A 46 -18.79 1.87 -3.48
C THR A 46 -18.34 0.41 -3.58
N TRP A 47 -17.05 0.20 -3.84
CA TRP A 47 -16.45 -1.13 -3.91
C TRP A 47 -16.55 -1.88 -2.57
N LEU A 48 -16.25 -1.24 -1.44
CA LEU A 48 -16.37 -1.85 -0.10
C LEU A 48 -17.83 -2.25 0.21
N ASN A 49 -18.79 -1.37 -0.04
CA ASN A 49 -20.21 -1.68 0.16
C ASN A 49 -20.66 -2.85 -0.73
N ALA A 50 -20.18 -2.93 -1.97
CA ALA A 50 -20.47 -4.04 -2.88
C ALA A 50 -19.89 -5.39 -2.40
N LYS A 51 -18.86 -5.36 -1.54
CA LYS A 51 -18.30 -6.55 -0.87
C LYS A 51 -19.03 -6.93 0.42
N GLY A 52 -20.05 -6.16 0.82
CA GLY A 52 -20.88 -6.44 1.99
C GLY A 52 -20.41 -5.77 3.28
N ALA A 53 -19.34 -4.98 3.23
CA ALA A 53 -18.92 -4.15 4.35
C ALA A 53 -19.89 -2.99 4.57
N GLN A 54 -20.13 -2.60 5.82
CA GLN A 54 -20.82 -1.36 6.16
C GLN A 54 -19.81 -0.25 6.30
N VAL A 55 -19.97 0.84 5.54
CA VAL A 55 -19.01 1.95 5.51
C VAL A 55 -19.69 3.22 6.02
N SER A 56 -19.04 3.92 6.95
CA SER A 56 -19.51 5.22 7.44
C SER A 56 -19.52 6.28 6.32
N PRO A 57 -20.24 7.40 6.50
CA PRO A 57 -19.99 8.59 5.70
C PRO A 57 -18.51 9.01 5.76
N LEU A 58 -18.05 9.69 4.70
CA LEU A 58 -16.70 10.27 4.66
C LEU A 58 -16.53 11.30 5.78
N GLN A 59 -15.53 11.07 6.63
CA GLN A 59 -15.15 11.94 7.73
C GLN A 59 -13.87 12.69 7.39
N ARG A 60 -13.68 13.87 8.00
CA ARG A 60 -12.46 14.67 7.88
C ARG A 60 -12.05 15.21 9.26
N SER A 61 -10.77 15.08 9.57
CA SER A 61 -10.14 15.68 10.75
C SER A 61 -8.86 16.41 10.32
N GLY A 62 -8.90 17.74 10.32
CA GLY A 62 -7.89 18.53 9.63
C GLY A 62 -7.81 18.15 8.14
N ASP A 63 -6.61 17.85 7.66
CA ASP A 63 -6.37 17.41 6.28
C ASP A 63 -6.59 15.90 6.07
N GLN A 64 -6.83 15.15 7.15
CA GLN A 64 -7.02 13.70 7.08
C GLN A 64 -8.47 13.36 6.70
N ALA A 65 -8.65 12.68 5.57
CA ALA A 65 -9.92 12.06 5.20
C ALA A 65 -9.92 10.57 5.58
N TYR A 66 -11.07 10.06 6.05
CA TYR A 66 -11.21 8.65 6.41
C TYR A 66 -12.67 8.18 6.41
N VAL A 67 -12.85 6.85 6.38
CA VAL A 67 -14.13 6.18 6.66
C VAL A 67 -13.91 5.07 7.68
N THR A 68 -14.92 4.82 8.51
CA THR A 68 -14.97 3.64 9.37
C THR A 68 -15.67 2.51 8.62
N VAL A 69 -15.14 1.30 8.72
CA VAL A 69 -15.64 0.10 8.05
C VAL A 69 -15.95 -0.97 9.09
N GLN A 70 -17.16 -1.51 9.04
CA GLN A 70 -17.54 -2.73 9.74
C GLN A 70 -17.62 -3.90 8.76
N ASP A 71 -16.82 -4.92 8.99
CA ASP A 71 -16.75 -6.12 8.16
C ASP A 71 -16.51 -7.36 9.03
N ALA A 72 -17.31 -8.41 8.84
CA ALA A 72 -17.21 -9.68 9.57
C ALA A 72 -17.05 -9.55 11.11
N GLY A 73 -17.73 -8.60 11.74
CA GLY A 73 -17.66 -8.35 13.19
C GLY A 73 -16.43 -7.57 13.66
N LEU A 74 -15.55 -7.17 12.74
CA LEU A 74 -14.41 -6.30 12.99
C LEU A 74 -14.73 -4.86 12.56
N THR A 75 -14.26 -3.90 13.36
CA THR A 75 -14.28 -2.48 13.01
C THR A 75 -12.86 -2.01 12.71
N TRP A 76 -12.68 -1.37 11.57
CA TRP A 76 -11.41 -0.76 11.16
C TRP A 76 -11.66 0.55 10.43
N VAL A 77 -10.61 1.32 10.18
CA VAL A 77 -10.66 2.65 9.56
C VAL A 77 -9.81 2.61 8.29
N LEU A 78 -10.35 3.17 7.22
CA LEU A 78 -9.60 3.41 5.99
C LEU A 78 -9.26 4.89 5.90
N PHE A 79 -7.97 5.20 6.05
CA PHE A 79 -7.44 6.54 5.89
C PHE A 79 -7.02 6.76 4.44
N PHE A 80 -7.32 7.94 3.91
CA PHE A 80 -6.98 8.33 2.54
C PHE A 80 -5.83 9.34 2.55
N TYR A 81 -4.82 9.09 1.72
CA TYR A 81 -3.59 9.86 1.68
C TYR A 81 -3.23 10.29 0.25
N SER A 82 -2.33 11.26 0.16
CA SER A 82 -1.88 11.84 -1.10
C SER A 82 -3.05 12.18 -2.01
N CYS A 83 -4.03 12.92 -1.47
CA CYS A 83 -5.28 13.21 -2.17
C CYS A 83 -5.25 14.57 -2.87
N ARG A 84 -5.89 14.65 -4.04
CA ARG A 84 -6.28 15.90 -4.69
C ARG A 84 -7.70 15.76 -5.23
N ALA A 85 -8.58 16.67 -4.83
CA ALA A 85 -10.00 16.63 -5.21
C ALA A 85 -10.63 15.25 -4.98
N ASP A 86 -10.38 14.67 -3.80
CA ASP A 86 -10.87 13.34 -3.37
C ASP A 86 -10.44 12.16 -4.26
N VAL A 87 -9.38 12.32 -5.05
CA VAL A 87 -8.65 11.24 -5.73
C VAL A 87 -7.33 11.03 -5.00
N CYS A 88 -7.10 9.82 -4.50
CA CYS A 88 -6.02 9.53 -3.54
C CYS A 88 -5.03 8.52 -4.10
N GLY A 89 -3.74 8.80 -3.91
CA GLY A 89 -2.63 7.97 -4.40
C GLY A 89 -2.33 6.76 -3.52
N ASP A 90 -2.72 6.81 -2.25
CA ASP A 90 -2.50 5.73 -1.29
C ASP A 90 -3.54 5.75 -0.16
N ILE A 91 -3.68 4.60 0.50
CA ILE A 91 -4.60 4.37 1.61
C ILE A 91 -3.89 3.61 2.73
N GLN A 92 -4.36 3.79 3.95
CA GLN A 92 -3.95 2.98 5.10
C GLN A 92 -5.17 2.34 5.73
N PHE A 93 -5.11 1.01 5.83
CA PHE A 93 -5.98 0.25 6.71
C PHE A 93 -5.47 0.37 8.13
N SER A 94 -6.36 0.68 9.08
CA SER A 94 -6.03 0.85 10.49
C SER A 94 -7.06 0.16 11.37
N ALA A 95 -6.63 -0.53 12.43
CA ALA A 95 -7.53 -1.03 13.46
C ALA A 95 -6.92 -0.84 14.85
N PHE A 96 -7.81 -0.81 15.84
CA PHE A 96 -7.48 -0.51 17.22
C PHE A 96 -8.10 -1.59 18.11
N PHE A 97 -7.30 -2.14 19.01
CA PHE A 97 -7.72 -3.17 19.95
C PHE A 97 -7.41 -2.71 21.37
N SER A 98 -8.38 -2.80 22.28
CA SER A 98 -8.16 -2.66 23.71
C SER A 98 -8.39 -4.01 24.39
N ASN A 99 -7.38 -4.51 25.11
CA ASN A 99 -7.44 -5.78 25.84
C ASN A 99 -6.32 -5.83 26.90
N PRO A 100 -6.60 -6.21 28.16
CA PRO A 100 -5.59 -6.32 29.22
C PRO A 100 -4.42 -7.28 28.89
N GLU A 101 -4.64 -8.27 28.01
CA GLU A 101 -3.59 -9.23 27.63
C GLU A 101 -2.60 -8.72 26.59
N ILE A 102 -2.81 -7.52 26.01
CA ILE A 102 -1.86 -6.92 25.08
C ILE A 102 -0.56 -6.64 25.83
N THR A 103 0.58 -6.94 25.21
CA THR A 103 1.90 -6.60 25.75
C THR A 103 2.84 -6.17 24.62
N ILE A 104 3.89 -5.42 24.97
CA ILE A 104 4.90 -5.01 23.99
C ILE A 104 5.64 -6.22 23.38
N GLU A 105 5.80 -7.30 24.14
CA GLU A 105 6.40 -8.55 23.66
C GLU A 105 5.56 -9.18 22.55
N LYS A 106 4.23 -9.29 22.74
CA LYS A 106 3.32 -9.75 21.69
C LYS A 106 3.41 -8.88 20.43
N ILE A 107 3.50 -7.56 20.58
CA ILE A 107 3.64 -6.65 19.44
C ILE A 107 4.97 -6.85 18.71
N ASN A 108 6.07 -7.00 19.44
CA ASN A 108 7.39 -7.25 18.86
C ASN A 108 7.48 -8.62 18.17
N ASP A 109 6.91 -9.66 18.78
CA ASP A 109 6.82 -10.99 18.18
C ASP A 109 6.06 -10.95 16.85
N TRP A 110 4.92 -10.26 16.83
CA TRP A 110 4.15 -10.06 15.61
C TRP A 110 4.98 -9.37 14.52
N ASN A 111 5.56 -8.21 14.82
CA ASN A 111 6.32 -7.43 13.84
C ASN A 111 7.58 -8.15 13.34
N ARG A 112 8.16 -9.05 14.14
CA ARG A 112 9.30 -9.88 13.71
C ARG A 112 8.88 -10.90 12.65
N ASP A 113 7.70 -11.50 12.82
CA ASP A 113 7.26 -12.65 12.04
C ASP A 113 6.31 -12.26 10.89
N GLN A 114 5.69 -11.07 10.95
CA GLN A 114 4.72 -10.56 9.98
C GLN A 114 5.23 -9.33 9.25
N ARG A 115 5.15 -9.36 7.91
CA ARG A 115 5.75 -8.33 7.04
C ARG A 115 4.78 -7.22 6.62
N PHE A 116 3.48 -7.50 6.53
CA PHE A 116 2.53 -6.65 5.80
C PHE A 116 1.54 -5.87 6.67
N LEU A 117 1.53 -6.14 7.98
CA LEU A 117 0.70 -5.43 8.94
C LEU A 117 1.60 -5.07 10.13
N LYS A 118 1.89 -3.78 10.28
CA LYS A 118 2.70 -3.26 11.39
C LYS A 118 1.82 -3.02 12.60
N ALA A 119 2.34 -3.32 13.78
CA ALA A 119 1.63 -3.17 15.04
C ALA A 119 2.39 -2.24 16.00
N PHE A 120 1.64 -1.45 16.77
CA PHE A 120 2.15 -0.54 17.78
C PHE A 120 1.51 -0.84 19.13
N PHE A 121 2.32 -0.84 20.18
CA PHE A 121 1.83 -0.89 21.55
C PHE A 121 1.59 0.53 22.06
N GLY A 122 0.47 0.74 22.72
CA GLY A 122 0.14 2.00 23.40
C GLY A 122 -0.63 1.77 24.68
N THR A 123 -0.86 2.86 25.39
CA THR A 123 -1.71 2.88 26.57
C THR A 123 -2.62 4.09 26.45
N GLU A 124 -3.91 3.89 26.67
CA GLU A 124 -4.89 4.97 26.73
C GLU A 124 -4.71 5.80 28.00
N THR A 125 -5.33 6.98 28.04
CA THR A 125 -5.34 7.85 29.23
C THR A 125 -5.91 7.16 30.47
N THR A 126 -6.78 6.18 30.28
CA THR A 126 -7.38 5.34 31.34
C THR A 126 -6.45 4.26 31.88
N GLY A 127 -5.28 4.06 31.26
CA GLY A 127 -4.36 2.97 31.59
C GLY A 127 -4.65 1.66 30.87
N GLU A 128 -5.71 1.61 30.05
CA GLU A 128 -6.01 0.46 29.19
C GLU A 128 -4.92 0.27 28.14
N LYS A 129 -4.52 -0.98 27.92
CA LYS A 129 -3.51 -1.32 26.93
C LYS A 129 -4.15 -1.40 25.56
N VAL A 130 -3.52 -0.75 24.59
CA VAL A 130 -4.00 -0.68 23.23
C VAL A 130 -2.97 -1.21 22.25
N ALA A 131 -3.46 -1.90 21.23
CA ALA A 131 -2.70 -2.21 20.04
C ALA A 131 -3.32 -1.49 18.84
N THR A 132 -2.48 -0.76 18.11
CA THR A 132 -2.85 -0.16 16.82
C THR A 132 -2.16 -0.94 15.73
N VAL A 133 -2.90 -1.35 14.71
CA VAL A 133 -2.34 -2.06 13.55
C VAL A 133 -2.63 -1.32 12.27
N GLN A 134 -1.68 -1.37 11.34
CA GLN A 134 -1.73 -0.61 10.10
C GLN A 134 -1.18 -1.41 8.92
N SER A 135 -1.78 -1.22 7.74
CA SER A 135 -1.26 -1.70 6.46
C SER A 135 -1.49 -0.65 5.39
N ASP A 136 -0.45 -0.31 4.64
CA ASP A 136 -0.47 0.76 3.64
C ASP A 136 -0.56 0.15 2.24
N ALA A 137 -1.36 0.76 1.36
CA ALA A 137 -1.51 0.34 -0.04
C ALA A 137 -1.37 1.53 -0.99
N VAL A 138 -0.49 1.39 -1.98
CA VAL A 138 -0.32 2.35 -3.08
C VAL A 138 -1.32 2.04 -4.17
N LEU A 139 -1.99 3.07 -4.67
CA LEU A 139 -3.07 2.93 -5.64
C LEU A 139 -2.61 3.30 -7.06
N PHE A 140 -2.94 2.40 -7.97
CA PHE A 140 -2.61 2.52 -9.38
C PHE A 140 -3.88 2.75 -10.21
N PRO A 141 -4.09 3.93 -10.81
CA PRO A 141 -5.33 4.24 -11.53
C PRO A 141 -5.60 3.25 -12.68
N GLN A 142 -4.55 2.72 -13.32
CA GLN A 142 -4.66 1.76 -14.42
C GLN A 142 -5.22 0.39 -14.00
N LEU A 143 -5.20 0.06 -12.69
CA LEU A 143 -5.76 -1.17 -12.16
C LEU A 143 -7.20 -0.99 -11.64
N GLY A 144 -7.69 0.26 -11.54
CA GLY A 144 -9.02 0.57 -11.01
C GLY A 144 -9.22 0.09 -9.57
N VAL A 145 -10.47 0.02 -9.12
CA VAL A 145 -10.83 -0.44 -7.77
C VAL A 145 -10.60 -1.93 -7.53
N ASP A 146 -10.42 -2.74 -8.57
CA ASP A 146 -10.23 -4.19 -8.43
C ASP A 146 -8.94 -4.55 -7.70
N GLN A 147 -7.91 -3.69 -7.77
CA GLN A 147 -6.67 -3.86 -7.01
C GLN A 147 -6.89 -3.92 -5.49
N LEU A 148 -7.98 -3.33 -5.00
CA LEU A 148 -8.33 -3.35 -3.58
C LEU A 148 -8.65 -4.77 -3.09
N GLY A 149 -8.99 -5.71 -3.99
CA GLY A 149 -9.27 -7.09 -3.63
C GLY A 149 -8.11 -7.76 -2.90
N ASP A 150 -6.91 -7.69 -3.45
CA ASP A 150 -5.72 -8.30 -2.86
C ASP A 150 -5.35 -7.61 -1.54
N TYR A 151 -5.43 -6.29 -1.48
CA TYR A 151 -5.14 -5.52 -0.26
C TYR A 151 -6.15 -5.82 0.86
N ALA A 152 -7.45 -5.83 0.57
CA ALA A 152 -8.48 -6.12 1.56
C ALA A 152 -8.44 -7.57 2.03
N GLN A 153 -8.16 -8.53 1.14
CA GLN A 153 -7.99 -9.93 1.52
C GLN A 153 -6.79 -10.12 2.46
N LEU A 154 -5.65 -9.50 2.13
CA LEU A 154 -4.47 -9.55 2.98
C LEU A 154 -4.74 -8.88 4.34
N TRP A 155 -5.38 -7.71 4.32
CA TRP A 155 -5.75 -6.97 5.53
C TRP A 155 -6.64 -7.79 6.46
N THR A 156 -7.78 -8.28 5.97
CA THR A 156 -8.75 -9.03 6.79
C THR A 156 -8.15 -10.31 7.36
N SER A 157 -7.35 -11.04 6.56
CA SER A 157 -6.63 -12.23 7.00
C SER A 157 -5.63 -11.92 8.12
N LEU A 158 -4.80 -10.88 7.96
CA LEU A 158 -3.80 -10.51 8.97
C LEU A 158 -4.45 -9.88 10.21
N LEU A 159 -5.55 -9.15 10.06
CA LEU A 159 -6.27 -8.54 11.16
C LEU A 159 -6.89 -9.60 12.08
N ALA A 160 -7.49 -10.65 11.50
CA ALA A 160 -8.00 -11.78 12.24
C ALA A 160 -6.88 -12.53 12.99
N GLN A 161 -5.77 -12.84 12.28
CA GLN A 161 -4.60 -13.48 12.88
C GLN A 161 -4.01 -12.65 14.02
N PHE A 162 -3.92 -11.33 13.83
CA PHE A 162 -3.44 -10.41 14.86
C PHE A 162 -4.35 -10.43 16.08
N GLY A 163 -5.66 -10.31 15.88
CA GLY A 163 -6.65 -10.36 16.95
C GLY A 163 -6.53 -11.64 17.80
N THR A 164 -6.31 -12.80 17.18
CA THR A 164 -6.02 -14.05 17.90
C THR A 164 -4.68 -13.99 18.63
N HIS A 165 -3.61 -13.52 17.99
CA HIS A 165 -2.26 -13.41 18.57
C HIS A 165 -2.23 -12.55 19.84
N ILE A 166 -2.98 -11.45 19.86
CA ILE A 166 -3.06 -10.58 21.03
C ILE A 166 -4.08 -11.02 22.09
N GLY A 167 -4.81 -12.11 21.86
CA GLY A 167 -5.85 -12.62 22.77
C GLY A 167 -7.15 -11.82 22.74
N TYR A 168 -7.43 -11.11 21.64
CA TYR A 168 -8.70 -10.39 21.45
C TYR A 168 -9.83 -11.34 21.02
N PHE A 169 -9.50 -12.35 20.21
CA PHE A 169 -10.42 -13.43 19.85
C PHE A 169 -10.10 -14.70 20.67
N THR A 170 -11.13 -15.40 21.10
CA THR A 170 -11.02 -16.75 21.69
C THR A 170 -10.73 -17.79 20.61
N ALA A 171 -10.38 -19.02 21.03
CA ALA A 171 -10.12 -20.14 20.13
C ALA A 171 -11.32 -20.52 19.22
N GLU A 172 -12.52 -20.05 19.56
CA GLU A 172 -13.77 -20.28 18.82
C GLU A 172 -14.14 -19.12 17.88
N GLY A 173 -13.31 -18.06 17.79
CA GLY A 173 -13.52 -16.91 16.92
C GLY A 173 -14.47 -15.84 17.47
N GLU A 174 -15.00 -16.02 18.68
CA GLU A 174 -15.74 -14.99 19.40
C GLU A 174 -14.80 -14.01 20.10
N ALA A 175 -15.21 -12.74 20.20
CA ALA A 175 -14.50 -11.75 21.01
C ALA A 175 -14.35 -12.25 22.45
N ALA A 176 -13.14 -12.13 23.01
CA ALA A 176 -12.89 -12.53 24.39
C ALA A 176 -13.80 -11.76 25.36
N PRO A 177 -14.26 -12.34 26.48
CA PRO A 177 -15.12 -11.67 27.44
C PRO A 177 -14.55 -10.34 28.00
N SER A 178 -13.23 -10.14 27.87
CA SER A 178 -12.49 -8.94 28.27
C SER A 178 -12.26 -7.93 27.15
N ALA A 179 -12.71 -8.19 25.92
CA ALA A 179 -12.55 -7.31 24.78
C ALA A 179 -13.52 -6.13 24.89
N GLN A 180 -12.99 -4.91 25.06
CA GLN A 180 -13.79 -3.70 24.91
C GLN A 180 -13.86 -3.30 23.42
N PRO A 181 -14.99 -2.75 22.95
CA PRO A 181 -15.06 -2.15 21.63
C PRO A 181 -14.01 -1.04 21.51
N PRO A 182 -13.40 -0.82 20.34
CA PRO A 182 -12.51 0.31 20.14
C PRO A 182 -13.22 1.61 20.52
N ALA A 183 -12.60 2.40 21.39
CA ALA A 183 -13.11 3.72 21.75
C ALA A 183 -13.16 4.58 20.48
N ALA A 184 -14.31 5.21 20.22
CA ALA A 184 -14.39 6.25 19.22
C ALA A 184 -13.53 7.43 19.72
N GLN A 185 -12.42 7.69 19.02
CA GLN A 185 -11.65 8.92 19.19
C GLN A 185 -12.37 10.10 18.54
#